data_AF-A0A9D4Q5M1-F1
#
_entry.id   AF-A0A9D4Q5M1-F1
#
_cell.length_a   1.000
_cell.length_b   1.000
_cell.length_c   1.000
_cell.angle_alpha   90.00
_cell.angle_beta   90.00
_cell.angle_gamma   90.00
#
_symmetry.space_group_name_H-M   'P 1'
#
loop_
_entity.id
_entity.type
_entity.pdbx_description
1 polymer ?
#
loop_
_entity_poly.entity_id
_entity_poly.type
_entity_poly.pdbx_seq_one_letter_code
_entity_poly.pdbx_strand_id
1 'polypeptide(L)' 'MGFRLDFEFVLKGHMFQKGRMKVIVAKVFRLVQQGNPESIEPVSNSHIIELSVIAPAGQESLGDEMKAFAEQLKPYPLV' A
#
# COMPACT_ATOMS: atom_id res chain seq x y z
N MET A 1 0.02 -16.58 23.75
CA MET A 1 -0.96 -16.46 22.66
C MET A 1 -0.88 -17.56 21.59
N GLY A 2 0.20 -18.35 21.50
CA GLY A 2 0.19 -19.58 20.67
C GLY A 2 0.22 -19.37 19.15
N PHE A 3 0.57 -18.18 18.68
CA PHE A 3 0.60 -17.86 17.24
C PHE A 3 1.80 -18.50 16.52
N ARG A 4 1.59 -18.82 15.24
CA ARG A 4 2.61 -19.28 14.30
C ARG A 4 2.63 -18.35 13.10
N LEU A 5 3.80 -18.22 12.47
CA LEU A 5 3.95 -17.43 11.26
C LEU A 5 3.44 -18.24 10.06
N ASP A 6 2.40 -17.74 9.39
CA ASP A 6 1.87 -18.35 8.17
C ASP A 6 2.50 -17.73 6.91
N PHE A 7 2.59 -16.40 6.84
CA PHE A 7 3.08 -15.70 5.66
C PHE A 7 3.94 -14.49 6.02
N GLU A 8 4.95 -14.24 5.18
CA GLU A 8 5.86 -13.11 5.29
C GLU A 8 6.10 -12.53 3.89
N PHE A 9 6.00 -11.20 3.77
CA PHE A 9 6.16 -10.47 2.52
C PHE A 9 6.95 -9.18 2.73
N VAL A 10 7.60 -8.70 1.67
CA VAL A 10 8.28 -7.41 1.64
C VAL A 10 7.58 -6.50 0.63
N LEU A 11 7.31 -5.26 1.05
CA LEU A 11 6.87 -4.18 0.18
C LEU A 11 8.07 -3.28 -0.13
N LYS A 12 8.44 -3.13 -1.41
CA LYS A 12 9.42 -2.12 -1.85
C LYS A 12 8.73 -1.12 -2.77
N GLY A 13 8.89 0.18 -2.49
CA GLY A 13 8.18 1.22 -3.22
C GLY A 13 8.37 2.63 -2.66
N HIS A 14 7.46 3.52 -3.07
CA HIS A 14 7.46 4.92 -2.69
C HIS A 14 6.23 5.25 -1.85
N MET A 15 6.41 6.16 -0.89
CA MET A 15 5.33 6.74 -0.10
C MET A 15 5.25 8.23 -0.42
N PHE A 16 4.07 8.69 -0.82
CA PHE A 16 3.74 10.09 -1.00
C PHE A 16 2.77 10.51 0.10
N GLN A 17 2.88 11.76 0.55
CA GLN A 17 2.04 12.28 1.61
C GLN A 17 1.55 13.69 1.26
N LYS A 18 0.25 13.92 1.44
CA LYS A 18 -0.37 15.24 1.39
C LYS A 18 -1.23 15.42 2.62
N GLY A 19 -0.77 16.24 3.56
CA GLY A 19 -1.43 16.39 4.87
C GLY A 19 -1.53 15.05 5.60
N ARG A 20 -2.76 14.62 5.89
CA ARG A 20 -3.05 13.34 6.57
C ARG A 20 -3.18 12.15 5.63
N MET A 21 -3.20 12.39 4.34
CA MET A 21 -3.40 11.38 3.30
C MET A 21 -2.06 10.80 2.87
N LYS A 22 -1.96 9.48 2.87
CA LYS A 22 -0.78 8.71 2.48
C LYS A 22 -1.11 7.87 1.27
N VAL A 23 -0.23 7.90 0.28
CA VAL A 23 -0.29 7.05 -0.91
C VAL A 23 0.96 6.18 -0.93
N ILE A 24 0.81 4.87 -0.96
CA ILE A 24 1.91 3.93 -1.19
C ILE A 24 1.79 3.37 -2.59
N VAL A 25 2.87 3.44 -3.36
CA VAL A 25 3.02 2.71 -4.63
C VAL A 25 4.15 1.72 -4.45
N ALA A 26 3.82 0.43 -4.33
CA ALA A 26 4.81 -0.58 -3.98
C ALA A 26 4.62 -1.89 -4.76
N LYS A 27 5.72 -2.60 -4.95
CA LYS A 27 5.74 -3.97 -5.46
C LYS A 27 5.80 -4.95 -4.28
N VAL A 28 4.99 -5.99 -4.35
CA VAL A 28 4.90 -7.04 -3.33
C VAL A 28 5.87 -8.16 -3.69
N PHE A 29 6.70 -8.56 -2.72
CA PHE A 29 7.63 -9.65 -2.84
C PHE A 29 7.38 -10.69 -1.77
N ARG A 30 7.50 -11.98 -2.13
CA ARG A 30 7.59 -13.06 -1.14
C ARG A 30 9.05 -13.30 -0.79
N LEU A 31 9.32 -13.76 0.43
CA LEU A 31 10.67 -14.17 0.82
C LEU A 31 10.97 -15.54 0.22
N VAL A 32 12.14 -15.67 -0.38
CA VAL A 32 12.72 -16.96 -0.81
C VAL A 32 13.35 -17.68 0.38
N GLN A 33 13.91 -16.91 1.32
CA GLN A 33 14.45 -17.39 2.59
C GLN A 33 13.79 -16.64 3.75
N GLN A 34 13.09 -17.37 4.63
CA GLN A 34 12.42 -16.80 5.80
C GLN A 34 13.38 -15.99 6.67
N GLY A 35 12.93 -14.81 7.12
CA GLY A 35 13.73 -13.90 7.94
C GLY A 35 14.86 -13.15 7.20
N ASN A 36 15.03 -13.34 5.88
CA ASN A 36 16.00 -12.59 5.08
C ASN A 36 15.29 -11.64 4.09
N PRO A 37 15.14 -10.34 4.42
CA PRO A 37 14.37 -9.38 3.61
C PRO A 37 15.05 -8.98 2.27
N GLU A 38 16.31 -9.39 2.05
CA GLU A 38 17.00 -9.20 0.77
C GLU A 38 16.84 -10.40 -0.16
N SER A 39 16.47 -11.57 0.37
CA SER A 39 16.22 -12.78 -0.41
C SER A 39 14.74 -12.84 -0.81
N ILE A 40 14.37 -12.09 -1.83
CA ILE A 40 12.97 -11.86 -2.21
C ILE A 40 12.72 -12.02 -3.70
N GLU A 41 11.50 -12.41 -4.06
CA GLU A 41 11.05 -12.49 -5.45
C GLU A 41 9.66 -11.87 -5.62
N PRO A 42 9.39 -11.19 -6.76
CA PRO A 42 8.15 -10.47 -6.95
C PRO A 42 6.97 -11.44 -7.11
N VAL A 43 5.86 -11.15 -6.41
CA VAL A 43 4.63 -11.95 -6.50
C VAL A 43 3.95 -11.78 -7.86
N SER A 44 4.08 -10.61 -8.48
CA SER A 44 3.58 -10.32 -9.82
C SER A 44 4.36 -9.16 -10.47
N ASN A 45 4.04 -8.85 -11.72
CA ASN A 45 4.59 -7.68 -12.41
C ASN A 45 3.91 -6.36 -12.06
N SER A 46 2.77 -6.41 -11.37
CA SER A 46 1.99 -5.22 -11.01
C SER A 46 2.52 -4.52 -9.77
N HIS A 47 2.14 -3.25 -9.61
CA HIS A 47 2.29 -2.50 -8.37
C HIS A 47 0.95 -2.43 -7.66
N ILE A 48 0.98 -2.38 -6.34
CA ILE A 48 -0.17 -2.05 -5.52
C ILE A 48 -0.15 -0.54 -5.23
N ILE A 49 -1.34 0.05 -5.26
CA ILE A 49 -1.54 1.44 -4.85
C ILE A 49 -2.44 1.38 -3.60
N GLU A 50 -1.90 1.80 -2.46
CA GLU A 50 -2.67 1.95 -1.21
C GLU A 50 -2.89 3.43 -0.96
N LEU A 51 -4.15 3.82 -0.79
CA LEU A 51 -4.53 5.14 -0.30
C LEU A 51 -5.09 4.99 1.11
N SER A 52 -4.48 5.65 2.08
CA SER A 52 -4.92 5.59 3.48
C SER A 52 -4.88 6.95 4.16
N VAL A 53 -5.74 7.10 5.17
CA VAL A 53 -5.84 8.31 5.98
C VAL A 53 -6.07 7.92 7.43
N ILE A 54 -5.43 8.61 8.36
CA ILE A 54 -5.65 8.43 9.79
C ILE A 54 -6.58 9.56 10.25
N ALA A 55 -7.78 9.18 10.71
CA ALA A 55 -8.82 10.11 11.16
C ALA A 55 -9.14 9.88 12.65
N PRO A 56 -9.24 10.94 13.46
CA PRO A 56 -9.97 10.88 14.73
C PRO A 56 -11.44 10.49 14.49
N ALA A 57 -12.06 9.85 15.48
CA ALA A 57 -13.47 9.49 15.41
C ALA A 57 -14.36 10.72 15.14
N GLY A 58 -15.36 10.58 14.26
CA GLY A 58 -16.32 11.62 13.92
C GLY A 58 -15.92 12.58 12.78
N GLN A 59 -14.79 12.35 12.10
CA GLN A 59 -14.39 13.13 10.91
C GLN A 59 -14.78 12.46 9.59
N GLU A 60 -16.09 12.36 9.32
CA GLU A 60 -16.62 11.69 8.11
C GLU A 60 -16.23 12.38 6.80
N SER A 61 -16.06 13.72 6.81
CA SER A 61 -15.68 14.50 5.62
C SER A 61 -14.33 14.09 5.02
N LEU A 62 -13.44 13.49 5.82
CA LEU A 62 -12.14 13.03 5.37
C LEU A 62 -12.24 11.81 4.43
N GLY A 63 -13.30 11.00 4.59
CA GLY A 63 -13.59 9.87 3.70
C GLY A 63 -13.97 10.35 2.30
N ASP A 64 -14.76 11.41 2.20
CA ASP A 64 -15.17 12.01 0.92
C ASP A 64 -13.98 12.63 0.18
N GLU A 65 -13.09 13.33 0.90
CA GLU A 65 -11.85 13.86 0.33
C GLU A 65 -10.93 12.75 -0.19
N MET A 66 -10.80 11.65 0.56
CA MET A 66 -10.02 10.49 0.15
C MET A 66 -10.61 9.85 -1.12
N LYS A 67 -11.94 9.71 -1.19
CA LYS A 67 -12.62 9.18 -2.37
C LYS A 67 -12.41 10.08 -3.59
N ALA A 68 -12.56 11.40 -3.43
CA ALA A 68 -12.32 12.36 -4.50
C ALA A 68 -10.86 12.33 -5.00
N PHE A 69 -9.90 12.10 -4.11
CA PHE A 69 -8.50 11.93 -4.50
C PHE A 69 -8.24 10.60 -5.22
N ALA A 70 -8.84 9.50 -4.76
CA ALA A 70 -8.70 8.18 -5.41
C ALA A 70 -9.14 8.19 -6.88
N GLU A 71 -10.16 8.98 -7.21
CA GLU A 71 -10.63 9.17 -8.59
C GLU A 71 -9.56 9.79 -9.50
N GLN A 72 -8.68 10.64 -8.97
CA GLN A 72 -7.56 11.24 -9.71
C GLN A 72 -6.41 10.26 -9.95
N LEU A 73 -6.34 9.16 -9.17
CA LEU A 73 -5.35 8.10 -9.34
C LEU A 73 -5.75 7.06 -10.37
N LYS A 74 -6.95 7.18 -10.97
CA LYS A 74 -7.34 6.30 -12.07
C LYS A 74 -6.29 6.36 -13.17
N PRO A 75 -5.91 5.22 -13.75
CA PRO A 75 -4.95 5.20 -14.84
C PRO A 75 -5.42 6.17 -15.92
N TYR A 76 -4.55 7.13 -16.29
CA TYR A 76 -4.82 7.94 -17.47
C TYR A 76 -4.96 6.97 -18.66
N PRO A 77 -5.94 7.17 -19.56
CA PRO A 77 -6.00 6.37 -20.77
C PRO A 77 -4.65 6.53 -21.48
N LEU A 78 -3.91 5.43 -21.58
CA LEU A 78 -2.73 5.33 -22.43
C LEU A 78 -3.22 5.64 -23.85
N VAL A 79 -2.81 6.79 -24.40
CA VAL A 79 -2.97 7.12 -25.81
C VAL A 79 -1.90 6.39 -26.61
#